data_AF-A0A496TG92-F1
#
_entry.id   AF-A0A496TG92-F1
#
_cell.length_a   1.000
_cell.length_b   1.000
_cell.length_c   1.000
_cell.angle_alpha   90.00
_cell.angle_beta   90.00
_cell.angle_gamma   90.00
#
_symmetry.space_group_name_H-M   'P 1'
#
loop_
_entity.id
_entity.type
_entity.pdbx_description
1 polymer ?
#
loop_
_entity_poly.entity_id
_entity_poly.type
_entity_poly.pdbx_seq_one_letter_code
_entity_poly.pdbx_strand_id
1 'polypeptide(L)' 'SDDTIVLCVSCHRAHGTPNDDILRWDYNAMQAGTSDDPRNEIGGCFICHTTK' A
#
# COMPACT_ATOMS: atom_id res chain seq x y z
N SER A 1 -11.85 -1.25 -20.62
CA SER A 1 -12.27 -0.29 -19.57
C SER A 1 -11.56 -0.71 -18.31
N ASP A 2 -10.49 0.01 -17.95
CA ASP A 2 -9.45 -0.44 -17.02
C ASP A 2 -9.48 0.35 -15.70
N ASP A 3 -10.65 0.82 -15.31
CA ASP A 3 -10.80 1.68 -14.13
C ASP A 3 -10.80 0.81 -12.87
N THR A 4 -9.65 0.75 -12.20
CA THR A 4 -9.53 0.15 -10.87
C THR A 4 -10.12 1.11 -9.84
N ILE A 5 -11.19 0.67 -9.16
CA ILE A 5 -11.83 1.46 -8.10
C ILE A 5 -11.01 1.31 -6.81
N VAL A 6 -10.41 2.41 -6.36
CA VAL A 6 -9.73 2.51 -5.07
C VAL A 6 -10.67 3.20 -4.08
N LEU A 7 -10.89 2.57 -2.93
CA LEU A 7 -11.70 3.10 -1.83
C LEU A 7 -10.83 3.22 -0.58
N CYS A 8 -11.31 3.93 0.44
CA CYS A 8 -10.58 4.08 1.71
C CYS A 8 -10.16 2.70 2.26
N VAL A 9 -11.06 1.72 2.18
CA VAL A 9 -10.83 0.36 2.70
C VAL A 9 -9.85 -0.47 1.86
N SER A 10 -9.45 0.00 0.68
CA SER A 10 -8.39 -0.64 -0.12
C SER A 10 -7.05 -0.57 0.61
N CYS A 11 -6.79 0.51 1.35
CA CYS A 11 -5.55 0.71 2.12
C CYS A 11 -5.76 0.66 3.63
N HIS A 12 -6.92 1.13 4.12
CA HIS A 12 -7.25 1.14 5.54
C HIS A 12 -8.04 -0.12 5.94
N ARG A 13 -7.87 -0.55 7.20
CA ARG A 13 -8.79 -1.50 7.85
C ARG A 13 -9.93 -0.73 8.50
N ALA A 14 -11.07 -1.38 8.69
CA ALA A 14 -12.20 -0.79 9.40
C ALA A 14 -11.95 -0.69 10.92
N HIS A 15 -11.16 -1.61 11.48
CA HIS A 15 -10.82 -1.65 12.90
C HIS A 15 -9.31 -1.87 13.06
N GLY A 16 -8.79 -1.37 14.19
CA GLY A 16 -7.38 -1.16 14.53
C GLY A 16 -6.36 -2.10 13.89
N THR A 17 -5.21 -1.52 13.56
CA THR A 17 -4.04 -2.22 13.03
C THR A 17 -2.82 -1.78 13.84
N PRO A 18 -1.69 -2.50 13.77
CA PRO A 18 -0.45 -2.05 14.39
C PRO A 18 0.22 -0.88 13.64
N ASN A 19 -0.36 -0.43 12.52
CA ASN A 19 0.18 0.64 11.69
C ASN A 19 -0.63 1.93 11.88
N ASP A 20 0.03 3.06 11.63
CA ASP A 20 -0.60 4.38 11.70
C ASP A 20 -1.83 4.47 10.79
N ASP A 21 -2.76 5.35 11.16
CA ASP A 21 -4.00 5.62 10.42
C ASP A 21 -4.84 4.38 10.08
N ILE A 22 -4.70 3.29 10.86
CA ILE A 22 -5.43 2.04 10.62
C ILE A 22 -5.05 1.41 9.26
N LEU A 23 -3.80 1.60 8.81
CA LEU A 23 -3.34 1.08 7.53
C LEU A 23 -3.11 -0.44 7.56
N ARG A 24 -3.35 -1.10 6.42
CA ARG A 24 -3.12 -2.54 6.24
C ARG A 24 -1.64 -2.92 6.28
N TRP A 25 -0.77 -1.97 6.00
CA TRP A 25 0.68 -2.12 5.92
C TRP A 25 1.37 -0.90 6.55
N ASP A 26 2.62 -1.05 6.96
CA ASP A 26 3.44 0.07 7.42
C ASP A 26 3.82 0.96 6.23
N TYR A 27 3.28 2.18 6.20
CA TYR A 27 3.51 3.15 5.13
C TYR A 27 4.96 3.68 5.13
N ASN A 28 5.62 3.74 6.29
CA ASN A 28 7.01 4.21 6.37
C ASN A 28 7.99 3.26 5.66
N ALA A 29 7.60 1.99 5.52
CA ALA A 29 8.32 1.00 4.74
C ALA A 29 8.05 1.10 3.23
N MET A 30 7.09 1.93 2.78
CA MET A 30 6.74 2.09 1.37
C MET A 30 7.52 3.24 0.73
N GLN A 31 8.74 2.95 0.30
CA GLN A 31 9.63 3.95 -0.28
C GLN A 31 9.51 3.97 -1.82
N ALA A 32 8.90 5.01 -2.36
CA ALA A 32 8.84 5.21 -3.82
C ALA A 32 10.23 5.51 -4.40
N GLY A 33 10.50 4.98 -5.59
CA GLY A 33 11.79 5.17 -6.27
C GLY A 33 12.94 4.35 -5.70
N THR A 34 12.71 3.51 -4.69
CA THR A 34 13.73 2.58 -4.18
C THR A 34 13.53 1.17 -4.74
N SER A 35 14.56 0.73 -5.47
CA SER A 35 14.81 -0.62 -5.99
C SER A 35 14.41 -1.80 -5.13
N ASP A 36 14.79 -1.72 -3.87
CA ASP A 36 15.37 -2.89 -3.23
C ASP A 36 14.63 -3.30 -1.96
N ASP A 37 13.50 -2.66 -1.64
CA ASP A 37 12.65 -3.10 -0.55
C ASP A 37 11.64 -4.15 -1.04
N PRO A 38 11.79 -5.43 -0.68
CA PRO A 38 10.83 -6.47 -1.06
C PRO A 38 9.42 -6.21 -0.51
N ARG A 39 9.23 -5.33 0.48
CA ARG A 39 7.91 -4.92 0.98
C ARG A 39 7.20 -3.97 0.03
N ASN A 40 7.95 -3.26 -0.83
CA ASN A 40 7.40 -2.48 -1.93
C ASN A 40 6.75 -3.35 -3.01
N GLU A 41 6.83 -4.69 -2.94
CA GLU A 41 6.25 -5.56 -3.98
C GLU A 41 4.98 -6.29 -3.51
N ILE A 42 4.54 -6.08 -2.26
CA ILE A 42 3.53 -6.96 -1.63
C ILE A 42 2.43 -6.18 -0.88
N GLY A 43 2.36 -4.85 -1.00
CA GLY A 43 1.41 -4.04 -0.23
C GLY A 43 1.23 -2.59 -0.67
N GLY A 44 0.12 -1.98 -0.25
CA GLY A 44 -0.13 -0.54 -0.39
C GLY A 44 -0.30 -0.05 -1.82
N CYS A 45 0.34 1.07 -2.13
CA CYS A 45 0.32 1.69 -3.46
C CYS A 45 0.92 0.78 -4.54
N PHE A 46 1.95 0.01 -4.19
CA PHE A 46 2.69 -0.80 -5.16
C PHE A 46 1.98 -2.10 -5.59
N ILE A 47 0.85 -2.45 -4.96
CA ILE A 47 -0.03 -3.50 -5.48
C ILE A 47 -0.51 -3.16 -6.90
N CYS A 48 -0.72 -1.88 -7.18
CA CYS A 48 -1.16 -1.39 -8.49
C CYS A 48 -0.06 -0.62 -9.23
N HIS A 49 0.90 -0.04 -8.52
CA HIS A 49 2.03 0.72 -9.08
C HIS A 49 3.32 -0.10 -9.07
N THR A 50 3.34 -1.23 -9.78
CA THR A 50 4.46 -2.20 -9.78
C THR A 50 5.70 -1.74 -10.57
N THR A 51 5.58 -0.68 -11.37
CA THR A 51 6.67 -0.12 -12.19
C THR A 51 7.21 1.13 -11.50
N LYS A 52 8.49 1.11 -11.13
CA LYS A 52 9.21 2.19 -10.43
C LYS A 52 9.57 3.36 -11.33
#